data_AF-A0A811TEJ9-F1
#
_entry.id   AF-A0A811TEJ9-F1
#
_cell.length_a   1.000
_cell.length_b   1.000
_cell.length_c   1.000
_cell.angle_alpha   90.00
_cell.angle_beta   90.00
_cell.angle_gamma   90.00
#
_symmetry.space_group_name_H-M   'P 1'
#
loop_
_entity.id
_entity.type
_entity.pdbx_description
1 polymer ?
#
loop_
_entity_poly.entity_id
_entity_poly.type
_entity_poly.pdbx_seq_one_letter_code
_entity_poly.pdbx_strand_id
1 'polypeptide(L)'
;MVNLFLIDGAAGTGKTDMIEHISEKYSSRDVATIVQKFTTREHRHEEIDRKLHLDLIFLSHSEFDEHSKNSNFYSYKYGGEKYGFFKAAVDEALASYQNVFIIVRDRITIQQIVNDYPKVCTVPVFIYSDNEKVIERLKNDGYDDISINFRLSRQELVWDDYLRQSDLYQEVIINNSNKRDLHRIIDKLLKKYSFEPEGILAISHSDKFPIIKPLIGFKKEMQNRLKLFPYDRNVFLMMKFRPTNELVYPFIKNNLENSGFNCVRSDQRGWDITENIYNPIAVLYCCKYGIALFDEPEEGNNFSPNVAYELGMMQLQGKNCLVLRHKDLPEMPFDLIKDLYKRYSKDLELEEIVLEWIKKIKEEGE
;
A
#
# COMPACT_ATOMS: atom_id res chain seq x y z
N MET A 1 -9.12 -0.04 -8.78
CA MET A 1 -8.46 0.20 -7.48
C MET A 1 -9.45 0.94 -6.58
N VAL A 2 -9.58 0.52 -5.32
CA VAL A 2 -10.35 1.23 -4.29
C VAL A 2 -9.38 1.92 -3.34
N ASN A 3 -9.75 3.11 -2.88
CA ASN A 3 -8.91 3.97 -2.07
C ASN A 3 -9.50 4.14 -0.67
N LEU A 4 -8.66 4.08 0.36
CA LEU A 4 -9.03 4.32 1.75
C LEU A 4 -8.27 5.52 2.30
N PHE A 5 -8.91 6.67 2.40
CA PHE A 5 -8.33 7.90 2.93
C PHE A 5 -8.52 7.96 4.45
N LEU A 6 -7.41 7.96 5.19
CA LEU A 6 -7.40 8.07 6.66
C LEU A 6 -7.07 9.51 7.03
N ILE A 7 -8.09 10.26 7.42
CA ILE A 7 -8.00 11.71 7.61
C ILE A 7 -7.68 12.03 9.07
N ASP A 8 -6.55 12.69 9.25
CA ASP A 8 -6.07 13.21 10.52
C ASP A 8 -6.02 14.75 10.51
N GLY A 9 -6.15 15.39 11.66
CA GLY A 9 -5.97 16.82 11.82
C GLY A 9 -6.74 17.39 13.02
N ALA A 10 -6.40 18.61 13.41
CA ALA A 10 -6.96 19.28 14.59
C ALA A 10 -8.42 19.73 14.39
N ALA A 11 -9.13 20.06 15.47
CA ALA A 11 -10.45 20.66 15.36
C ALA A 11 -10.38 21.99 14.57
N GLY A 12 -11.34 22.24 13.69
CA GLY A 12 -11.37 23.49 12.90
C GLY A 12 -10.53 23.49 11.61
N THR A 13 -9.82 22.41 11.28
CA THR A 13 -9.03 22.31 10.03
C THR A 13 -9.85 22.09 8.76
N GLY A 14 -11.19 22.10 8.83
CA GLY A 14 -12.09 21.95 7.67
C GLY A 14 -12.60 20.52 7.40
N LYS A 15 -12.53 19.62 8.39
CA LYS A 15 -13.09 18.25 8.25
C LYS A 15 -14.60 18.25 7.99
N THR A 16 -15.36 19.12 8.64
CA THR A 16 -16.81 19.24 8.41
C THR A 16 -17.11 19.70 6.98
N ASP A 17 -16.36 20.68 6.47
CA ASP A 17 -16.48 21.12 5.07
C ASP A 17 -16.15 19.98 4.08
N MET A 18 -15.14 19.17 4.39
CA MET A 18 -14.81 17.97 3.60
C MET A 18 -15.96 16.95 3.63
N ILE A 19 -16.56 16.72 4.80
CA ILE A 19 -17.70 15.81 4.96
C ILE A 19 -18.86 16.27 4.07
N GLU A 20 -19.24 17.54 4.18
CA GLU A 20 -20.32 18.13 3.38
C GLU A 20 -20.04 18.02 1.88
N HIS A 21 -18.84 18.39 1.44
CA HIS A 21 -18.48 18.32 0.02
C HIS A 21 -18.56 16.90 -0.55
N ILE A 22 -18.09 15.90 0.20
CA ILE A 22 -18.16 14.50 -0.23
C ILE A 22 -19.62 14.04 -0.28
N SER A 23 -20.39 14.32 0.78
CA SER A 23 -21.79 13.90 0.88
C SER A 23 -22.68 14.53 -0.20
N GLU A 24 -22.49 15.81 -0.50
CA GLU A 24 -23.29 16.54 -1.49
C GLU A 24 -22.93 16.16 -2.93
N LYS A 25 -21.64 16.03 -3.24
CA LYS A 25 -21.16 15.90 -4.62
C LYS A 25 -21.04 14.46 -5.09
N TYR A 26 -20.76 13.52 -4.19
CA TYR A 26 -20.28 12.18 -4.58
C TYR A 26 -21.12 11.00 -4.04
N SER A 27 -21.95 11.18 -3.01
CA SER A 27 -22.70 10.06 -2.41
C SER A 27 -23.71 9.38 -3.34
N SER A 28 -24.23 10.09 -4.35
CA SER A 28 -25.21 9.54 -5.31
C SER A 28 -24.59 8.81 -6.50
N ARG A 29 -23.26 8.68 -6.54
CA ARG A 29 -22.53 8.20 -7.73
C ARG A 29 -21.60 7.02 -7.46
N ASP A 30 -21.67 6.39 -6.29
CA ASP A 30 -20.73 5.34 -5.83
C ASP A 30 -19.25 5.76 -5.92
N VAL A 31 -18.98 7.08 -5.98
CA VAL A 31 -17.63 7.62 -6.15
C VAL A 31 -16.91 7.71 -4.81
N ALA A 32 -17.57 8.29 -3.81
CA ALA A 32 -16.96 8.49 -2.51
C ALA A 32 -17.97 8.40 -1.37
N THR A 33 -17.52 7.90 -0.21
CA THR A 33 -18.30 7.84 1.02
C THR A 33 -17.43 8.08 2.25
N ILE A 34 -18.07 8.31 3.40
CA ILE A 34 -17.44 8.52 4.69
C ILE A 34 -17.98 7.49 5.67
N VAL A 35 -17.09 6.76 6.31
CA VAL A 35 -17.46 5.79 7.35
C VAL A 35 -17.80 6.55 8.63
N GLN A 36 -18.98 6.30 9.17
CA GLN A 36 -19.38 6.83 10.47
C GLN A 36 -18.62 6.10 11.59
N LYS A 37 -18.26 6.84 12.62
CA LYS A 37 -17.61 6.31 13.82
C LYS A 37 -18.43 6.58 15.07
N PHE A 38 -18.38 5.66 16.01
CA PHE A 38 -18.96 5.82 17.33
C PHE A 38 -18.10 6.72 18.21
N THR A 39 -18.74 7.46 19.11
CA THR A 39 -18.05 8.26 20.12
C THR A 39 -18.80 8.33 21.43
N THR A 40 -18.08 8.47 22.55
CA THR A 40 -18.64 8.74 23.88
C THR A 40 -18.74 10.23 24.21
N ARG A 41 -18.20 11.10 23.35
CA ARG A 41 -18.25 12.54 23.61
C ARG A 41 -19.68 13.04 23.63
N GLU A 42 -19.95 14.10 24.39
CA GLU A 42 -21.22 14.80 24.27
C GLU A 42 -21.31 15.60 22.96
N HIS A 43 -22.53 15.77 22.47
CA HIS A 43 -22.81 16.71 21.39
C HIS A 43 -22.37 18.12 21.80
N ARG A 44 -21.74 18.85 20.89
CA ARG A 44 -21.45 20.26 21.14
C ARG A 44 -22.68 21.08 20.77
N HIS A 45 -22.94 22.16 21.51
CA HIS A 45 -24.11 23.01 21.30
C HIS A 45 -24.22 23.48 19.84
N GLU A 46 -23.10 23.91 19.25
CA GLU A 46 -23.07 24.40 17.88
C GLU A 46 -23.40 23.34 16.81
N GLU A 47 -23.14 22.05 17.10
CA GLU A 47 -23.41 20.96 16.16
C GLU A 47 -24.90 20.67 16.09
N ILE A 48 -25.60 20.82 17.23
CA ILE A 48 -27.05 20.70 17.35
C ILE A 48 -27.71 21.92 16.71
N ASP A 49 -27.31 23.13 17.12
CA ASP A 49 -27.93 24.38 16.70
C ASP A 49 -27.85 24.58 15.19
N ARG A 50 -26.70 24.21 14.60
CA ARG A 50 -26.44 24.36 13.16
C ARG A 50 -26.82 23.11 12.34
N LYS A 51 -27.27 22.02 12.98
CA LYS A 51 -27.59 20.73 12.34
C LYS A 51 -26.48 20.24 11.41
N LEU A 52 -25.24 20.28 11.89
CA LEU A 52 -24.08 19.91 11.08
C LEU A 52 -24.14 18.43 10.68
N HIS A 53 -23.74 18.12 9.45
CA HIS A 53 -23.58 16.74 9.02
C HIS A 53 -22.26 16.18 9.58
N LEU A 54 -22.36 15.19 10.47
CA LEU A 54 -21.21 14.61 11.16
C LEU A 54 -20.99 13.17 10.73
N ASP A 55 -19.74 12.72 10.84
CA ASP A 55 -19.36 11.32 10.70
C ASP A 55 -19.45 10.56 12.03
N LEU A 56 -20.30 11.01 12.97
CA LEU A 56 -20.35 10.54 14.35
C LEU A 56 -21.70 9.93 14.71
N ILE A 57 -21.64 8.79 15.40
CA ILE A 57 -22.76 8.16 16.11
C ILE A 57 -22.45 8.26 17.61
N PHE A 58 -23.35 8.83 18.39
CA PHE A 58 -23.14 9.10 19.81
C PHE A 58 -23.65 7.95 20.66
N LEU A 59 -22.78 7.41 21.52
CA LEU A 59 -23.08 6.28 22.39
C LEU A 59 -22.79 6.62 23.84
N SER A 60 -23.45 5.92 24.76
CA SER A 60 -23.02 5.86 26.15
C SER A 60 -21.67 5.15 26.29
N HIS A 61 -20.96 5.42 27.40
CA HIS A 61 -19.71 4.73 27.72
C HIS A 61 -19.88 3.21 27.80
N SER A 62 -21.01 2.73 28.33
CA SER A 62 -21.32 1.31 28.43
C SER A 62 -21.55 0.64 27.08
N GLU A 63 -22.27 1.29 26.16
CA GLU A 63 -22.49 0.75 24.81
C GLU A 63 -21.18 0.69 24.02
N PHE A 64 -20.35 1.73 24.13
CA PHE A 64 -19.04 1.76 23.50
C PHE A 64 -18.12 0.64 24.05
N ASP A 65 -18.13 0.43 25.36
CA ASP A 65 -17.33 -0.62 26.00
C ASP A 65 -17.78 -2.02 25.59
N GLU A 66 -19.06 -2.22 25.29
CA GLU A 66 -19.54 -3.48 24.73
C GLU A 66 -19.02 -3.71 23.32
N HIS A 67 -19.06 -2.70 22.45
CA HIS A 67 -18.48 -2.80 21.10
C HIS A 67 -16.98 -3.05 21.13
N SER A 68 -16.27 -2.45 22.08
CA SER A 68 -14.82 -2.58 22.23
C SER A 68 -14.35 -3.99 22.63
N LYS A 69 -15.27 -4.87 23.06
CA LYS A 69 -14.95 -6.29 23.31
C LYS A 69 -14.79 -7.09 22.02
N ASN A 70 -15.29 -6.59 20.89
CA ASN A 70 -15.17 -7.25 19.60
C ASN A 70 -13.78 -7.00 19.01
N SER A 71 -13.06 -8.08 18.64
CA SER A 71 -11.72 -7.99 18.04
C SER A 71 -11.69 -7.25 16.69
N ASN A 72 -12.83 -7.14 16.01
CA ASN A 72 -12.98 -6.44 14.73
C ASN A 72 -13.48 -4.99 14.90
N PHE A 73 -13.25 -4.41 16.08
CA PHE A 73 -13.58 -3.02 16.39
C PHE A 73 -12.31 -2.20 16.61
N TYR A 74 -12.09 -1.21 15.76
CA TYR A 74 -11.03 -0.23 15.98
C TYR A 74 -11.47 0.73 17.07
N SER A 75 -10.61 0.97 18.07
CA SER A 75 -10.91 1.92 19.14
C SER A 75 -9.69 2.75 19.52
N TYR A 76 -9.90 4.02 19.79
CA TYR A 76 -8.89 4.95 20.26
C TYR A 76 -9.48 6.02 21.18
N LYS A 77 -8.61 6.75 21.89
CA LYS A 77 -8.99 7.84 22.78
C LYS A 77 -8.48 9.16 22.24
N TYR A 78 -9.31 10.19 22.29
CA TYR A 78 -8.91 11.53 21.91
C TYR A 78 -9.66 12.59 22.74
N GLY A 79 -8.90 13.49 23.36
CA GLY A 79 -9.47 14.60 24.14
C GLY A 79 -10.38 14.16 25.29
N GLY A 80 -10.02 13.06 25.97
CA GLY A 80 -10.75 12.47 27.09
C GLY A 80 -11.81 11.43 26.69
N GLU A 81 -12.17 11.38 25.41
CA GLU A 81 -13.32 10.60 24.92
C GLU A 81 -12.89 9.42 24.07
N LYS A 82 -13.75 8.40 23.96
CA LYS A 82 -13.51 7.21 23.13
C LYS A 82 -14.13 7.39 21.74
N TYR A 83 -13.45 6.84 20.75
CA TYR A 83 -13.88 6.81 19.35
C TYR A 83 -13.57 5.45 18.74
N GLY A 84 -14.43 4.96 17.85
CA GLY A 84 -14.21 3.66 17.23
C GLY A 84 -15.21 3.31 16.15
N PHE A 85 -14.94 2.27 15.37
CA PHE A 85 -15.79 1.81 14.28
C PHE A 85 -15.48 0.35 13.95
N PHE A 86 -16.46 -0.34 13.37
CA PHE A 86 -16.29 -1.74 12.98
C PHE A 86 -15.51 -1.87 11.67
N LYS A 87 -14.62 -2.85 11.61
CA LYS A 87 -13.94 -3.26 10.38
C LYS A 87 -14.94 -3.59 9.25
N ALA A 88 -16.04 -4.25 9.59
CA ALA A 88 -17.10 -4.59 8.64
C ALA A 88 -17.71 -3.36 7.94
N ALA A 89 -17.84 -2.22 8.62
CA ALA A 89 -18.34 -0.99 8.00
C ALA A 89 -17.37 -0.42 6.96
N VAL A 90 -16.06 -0.59 7.20
CA VAL A 90 -15.01 -0.23 6.25
C VAL A 90 -15.05 -1.17 5.05
N ASP A 91 -15.18 -2.48 5.28
CA ASP A 91 -15.25 -3.50 4.23
C ASP A 91 -16.46 -3.28 3.30
N GLU A 92 -17.63 -3.00 3.87
CA GLU A 92 -18.85 -2.70 3.12
C GLU A 92 -18.70 -1.42 2.26
N ALA A 93 -18.12 -0.37 2.85
CA ALA A 93 -17.85 0.87 2.13
C ALA A 93 -16.86 0.65 0.98
N LEU A 94 -15.79 -0.13 1.19
CA LEU A 94 -14.79 -0.44 0.16
C LEU A 94 -15.35 -1.35 -0.95
N ALA A 95 -16.35 -2.16 -0.65
CA ALA A 95 -17.04 -2.96 -1.66
C ALA A 95 -17.95 -2.10 -2.56
N SER A 96 -18.50 -1.01 -2.01
CA SER A 96 -19.54 -0.21 -2.67
C SER A 96 -19.01 1.07 -3.32
N TYR A 97 -17.90 1.63 -2.83
CA TYR A 97 -17.40 2.93 -3.26
C TYR A 97 -15.95 2.87 -3.73
N GLN A 98 -15.62 3.68 -4.73
CA GLN A 98 -14.23 3.80 -5.21
C GLN A 98 -13.31 4.47 -4.16
N ASN A 99 -13.83 5.43 -3.39
CA ASN A 99 -13.06 6.20 -2.42
C ASN A 99 -13.78 6.22 -1.07
N VAL A 100 -13.15 5.68 -0.04
CA VAL A 100 -13.69 5.60 1.32
C VAL A 100 -12.88 6.52 2.22
N PHE A 101 -13.54 7.36 3.01
CA PHE A 101 -12.90 8.25 3.96
C PHE A 101 -13.22 7.83 5.39
N ILE A 102 -12.22 7.88 6.27
CA ILE A 102 -12.40 7.69 7.70
C ILE A 102 -11.62 8.78 8.42
N ILE A 103 -12.26 9.51 9.33
CA ILE A 103 -11.57 10.48 10.19
C ILE A 103 -11.06 9.77 11.44
N VAL A 104 -9.74 9.68 11.58
CA VAL A 104 -9.07 8.97 12.68
C VAL A 104 -8.03 9.89 13.29
N ARG A 105 -8.20 10.26 14.56
CA ARG A 105 -7.22 11.05 15.33
C ARG A 105 -6.44 10.15 16.29
N ASP A 106 -5.80 9.13 15.74
CA ASP A 106 -4.90 8.25 16.47
C ASP A 106 -3.94 7.53 15.51
N ARG A 107 -2.66 7.77 15.71
CA ARG A 107 -1.60 7.25 14.84
C ARG A 107 -1.49 5.72 14.87
N ILE A 108 -1.73 5.12 16.05
CA ILE A 108 -1.62 3.67 16.22
C ILE A 108 -2.72 2.99 15.43
N THR A 109 -3.95 3.52 15.53
CA THR A 109 -5.10 3.06 14.76
C THR A 109 -4.90 3.27 13.26
N ILE A 110 -4.35 4.41 12.83
CA ILE A 110 -4.01 4.64 11.41
C ILE A 110 -3.07 3.54 10.91
N GLN A 111 -1.98 3.26 11.64
CA GLN A 111 -1.01 2.23 11.24
C GLN A 111 -1.63 0.83 11.23
N GLN A 112 -2.48 0.52 12.21
CA GLN A 112 -3.22 -0.75 12.25
C GLN A 112 -4.08 -0.92 10.99
N ILE A 113 -4.83 0.12 10.60
CA ILE A 113 -5.67 0.07 9.39
C ILE A 113 -4.83 -0.08 8.12
N VAL A 114 -3.69 0.60 8.02
CA VAL A 114 -2.76 0.42 6.88
C VAL A 114 -2.33 -1.05 6.76
N ASN A 115 -1.99 -1.68 7.88
CA ASN A 115 -1.53 -3.07 7.92
C ASN A 115 -2.67 -4.06 7.63
N ASP A 116 -3.88 -3.78 8.10
CA ASP A 116 -5.06 -4.62 7.93
C ASP A 116 -5.60 -4.65 6.49
N TYR A 117 -5.24 -3.65 5.67
CA TYR A 117 -5.70 -3.48 4.30
C TYR A 117 -4.55 -3.39 3.26
N PRO A 118 -3.67 -4.40 3.16
CA PRO A 118 -2.46 -4.30 2.34
C PRO A 118 -2.74 -4.20 0.83
N LYS A 119 -3.91 -4.70 0.38
CA LYS A 119 -4.37 -4.71 -1.02
C LYS A 119 -5.21 -3.50 -1.40
N VAL A 120 -5.55 -2.63 -0.45
CA VAL A 120 -6.28 -1.39 -0.68
C VAL A 120 -5.26 -0.26 -0.81
N CYS A 121 -5.53 0.74 -1.64
CA CYS A 121 -4.71 1.94 -1.67
C CYS A 121 -5.08 2.81 -0.46
N THR A 122 -4.48 2.50 0.69
CA THR A 122 -4.67 3.27 1.92
C THR A 122 -3.78 4.50 1.89
N VAL A 123 -4.36 5.68 2.10
CA VAL A 123 -3.71 6.99 2.00
C VAL A 123 -3.93 7.74 3.32
N PRO A 124 -2.97 7.70 4.26
CA PRO A 124 -3.00 8.57 5.42
C PRO A 124 -2.81 10.04 5.01
N VAL A 125 -3.75 10.90 5.42
CA VAL A 125 -3.80 12.31 5.05
C VAL A 125 -3.81 13.17 6.30
N PHE A 126 -2.89 14.11 6.41
CA PHE A 126 -2.92 15.14 7.45
C PHE A 126 -3.55 16.43 6.92
N ILE A 127 -4.56 16.98 7.60
CA ILE A 127 -5.15 18.28 7.27
C ILE A 127 -4.65 19.33 8.25
N TYR A 128 -3.86 20.26 7.71
CA TYR A 128 -3.28 21.38 8.41
C TYR A 128 -4.03 22.69 8.14
N SER A 129 -4.03 23.58 9.13
CA SER A 129 -4.45 24.97 8.97
C SER A 129 -3.69 25.86 9.94
N ASP A 130 -3.37 27.09 9.55
CA ASP A 130 -2.78 28.08 10.44
C ASP A 130 -3.77 28.51 11.52
N ASN A 131 -3.29 28.71 12.74
CA ASN A 131 -4.12 29.11 13.88
C ASN A 131 -4.91 30.38 13.59
N GLU A 132 -4.29 31.40 12.97
CA GLU A 132 -4.98 32.64 12.61
C GLU A 132 -6.17 32.39 11.67
N LYS A 133 -6.01 31.49 10.68
CA LYS A 133 -7.08 31.12 9.75
C LYS A 133 -8.14 30.24 10.38
N VAL A 134 -7.79 29.42 11.37
CA VAL A 134 -8.77 28.67 12.16
C VAL A 134 -9.59 29.63 13.02
N ILE A 135 -8.95 30.59 13.70
CA ILE A 135 -9.63 31.61 14.51
C ILE A 135 -10.58 32.43 13.65
N GLU A 136 -10.10 32.95 12.51
CA GLU A 136 -10.91 33.75 11.58
C GLU A 136 -12.17 32.99 11.15
N ARG A 137 -12.02 31.71 10.75
CA ARG A 137 -13.15 30.87 10.35
C ARG A 137 -14.11 30.60 11.50
N LEU A 138 -13.61 30.20 12.68
CA LEU A 138 -14.47 29.93 13.82
C LEU A 138 -15.23 31.20 14.26
N LYS A 139 -14.61 32.38 14.23
CA LYS A 139 -15.32 33.64 14.52
C LYS A 139 -16.40 33.94 13.48
N ASN A 140 -16.10 33.79 12.20
CA ASN A 140 -17.08 33.99 11.12
C ASN A 140 -18.25 33.00 11.21
N ASP A 141 -18.00 31.81 11.74
CA ASP A 141 -18.97 30.76 12.01
C ASP A 141 -19.79 30.97 13.29
N GLY A 142 -19.52 32.04 14.04
CA GLY A 142 -20.27 32.43 15.24
C GLY A 142 -19.82 31.76 16.54
N TYR A 143 -18.62 31.18 16.59
CA TYR A 143 -18.09 30.57 17.81
C TYR A 143 -17.63 31.64 18.83
N ASP A 144 -17.87 31.37 20.12
CA ASP A 144 -17.36 32.19 21.21
C ASP A 144 -15.84 31.97 21.46
N ASP A 145 -15.20 32.91 22.14
CA ASP A 145 -13.75 32.87 22.40
C ASP A 145 -13.33 31.68 23.30
N ILE A 146 -14.19 31.19 24.19
CA ILE A 146 -13.89 30.04 25.06
C ILE A 146 -13.81 28.77 24.20
N SER A 147 -14.80 28.56 23.34
CA SER A 147 -14.88 27.46 22.37
C SER A 147 -13.71 27.49 21.39
N ILE A 148 -13.28 28.68 20.94
CA ILE A 148 -12.11 28.86 20.08
C ILE A 148 -10.83 28.46 20.81
N ASN A 149 -10.59 29.00 22.01
CA ASN A 149 -9.38 28.72 22.78
C ASN A 149 -9.24 27.22 23.12
N PHE A 150 -10.36 26.56 23.45
CA PHE A 150 -10.38 25.12 23.66
C PHE A 150 -9.92 24.35 22.42
N ARG A 151 -10.39 24.75 21.22
CA ARG A 151 -10.00 24.11 19.95
C ARG A 151 -8.53 24.35 19.60
N LEU A 152 -8.02 25.57 19.85
CA LEU A 152 -6.61 25.92 19.63
C LEU A 152 -5.65 25.14 20.52
N SER A 153 -5.99 24.94 21.80
CA SER A 153 -5.14 24.16 22.72
C SER A 153 -4.89 22.73 22.22
N ARG A 154 -5.87 22.14 21.51
CA ARG A 154 -5.74 20.82 20.88
C ARG A 154 -4.91 20.85 19.60
N GLN A 155 -4.85 22.00 18.92
CA GLN A 155 -4.12 22.15 17.66
C GLN A 155 -2.60 22.09 17.87
N GLU A 156 -2.10 22.66 18.97
CA GLU A 156 -0.67 22.59 19.32
C GLU A 156 -0.22 21.14 19.54
N LEU A 157 -1.02 20.34 20.27
CA LEU A 157 -0.74 18.92 20.48
C LEU A 157 -0.74 18.13 19.17
N VAL A 158 -1.71 18.39 18.30
CA VAL A 158 -1.81 17.72 16.99
C VAL A 158 -0.63 18.08 16.10
N TRP A 159 -0.16 19.32 16.16
CA TRP A 159 1.02 19.74 15.39
C TRP A 159 2.30 19.10 15.90
N ASP A 160 2.51 19.03 17.21
CA ASP A 160 3.63 18.30 17.81
C ASP A 160 3.61 16.82 17.43
N ASP A 161 2.43 16.18 17.47
CA ASP A 161 2.26 14.79 17.03
C ASP A 161 2.64 14.60 15.55
N TYR A 162 2.24 15.52 14.68
CA TYR A 162 2.62 15.50 13.26
C TYR A 162 4.13 15.65 13.07
N LEU A 163 4.77 16.61 13.76
CA LEU A 163 6.21 16.84 13.64
C LEU A 163 7.05 15.64 14.08
N ARG A 164 6.59 14.90 15.09
CA ARG A 164 7.31 13.70 15.57
C ARG A 164 7.26 12.53 14.60
N GLN A 165 6.24 12.45 13.75
CA GLN A 165 5.94 11.28 12.93
C GLN A 165 5.35 11.68 11.57
N SER A 166 5.96 12.66 10.91
CA SER A 166 5.51 13.16 9.61
C SER A 166 5.50 12.06 8.54
N ASP A 167 6.39 11.07 8.68
CA ASP A 167 6.58 9.96 7.73
C ASP A 167 5.37 9.01 7.67
N LEU A 168 4.46 9.06 8.64
CA LEU A 168 3.20 8.31 8.60
C LEU A 168 2.27 8.80 7.48
N TYR A 169 2.32 10.10 7.16
CA TYR A 169 1.36 10.72 6.27
C TYR A 169 1.88 10.72 4.84
N GLN A 170 1.07 10.16 3.93
CA GLN A 170 1.36 10.18 2.52
C GLN A 170 1.00 11.52 1.87
N GLU A 171 -0.06 12.16 2.35
CA GLU A 171 -0.54 13.44 1.83
C GLU A 171 -0.74 14.45 2.95
N VAL A 172 -0.51 15.72 2.62
CA VAL A 172 -0.81 16.85 3.51
C VAL A 172 -1.72 17.82 2.77
N ILE A 173 -2.91 18.09 3.34
CA ILE A 173 -3.82 19.12 2.86
C ILE A 173 -3.58 20.38 3.68
N ILE A 174 -3.16 21.46 3.02
CA ILE A 174 -3.06 22.79 3.64
C ILE A 174 -4.36 23.53 3.37
N ASN A 175 -5.15 23.74 4.43
CA ASN A 175 -6.44 24.43 4.36
C ASN A 175 -6.36 25.84 4.97
N ASN A 176 -5.54 26.69 4.36
CA ASN A 176 -5.37 28.11 4.72
C ASN A 176 -6.21 29.04 3.82
N SER A 177 -7.21 28.49 3.14
CA SER A 177 -8.01 29.16 2.13
C SER A 177 -9.51 29.07 2.45
N ASN A 178 -10.34 29.53 1.51
CA ASN A 178 -11.79 29.45 1.63
C ASN A 178 -12.30 28.02 1.31
N LYS A 179 -13.57 27.76 1.65
CA LYS A 179 -14.26 26.48 1.42
C LYS A 179 -14.14 25.97 -0.02
N ARG A 180 -14.28 26.85 -1.02
CA ARG A 180 -14.19 26.48 -2.45
C ARG A 180 -12.81 25.95 -2.81
N ASP A 181 -11.74 26.51 -2.26
CA ASP A 181 -10.39 26.03 -2.53
C ASP A 181 -10.10 24.70 -1.82
N LEU A 182 -10.60 24.49 -0.60
CA LEU A 182 -10.57 23.18 0.04
C LEU A 182 -11.28 22.12 -0.82
N HIS A 183 -12.48 22.42 -1.33
CA HIS A 183 -13.23 21.53 -2.21
C HIS A 183 -12.41 21.17 -3.47
N ARG A 184 -11.73 22.15 -4.07
CA ARG A 184 -10.85 21.91 -5.22
C ARG A 184 -9.65 21.04 -4.88
N ILE A 185 -9.09 21.16 -3.66
CA ILE A 185 -8.00 20.29 -3.19
C ILE A 185 -8.52 18.86 -3.01
N ILE A 186 -9.68 18.67 -2.39
CA ILE A 186 -10.32 17.35 -2.23
C ILE A 186 -10.61 16.72 -3.60
N ASP A 187 -11.15 17.48 -4.55
CA ASP A 187 -11.41 17.01 -5.92
C ASP A 187 -10.13 16.57 -6.63
N LYS A 188 -9.03 17.32 -6.45
CA LYS A 188 -7.72 16.98 -6.99
C LYS A 188 -7.13 15.74 -6.32
N LEU A 189 -7.29 15.59 -5.01
CA LEU A 189 -6.87 14.41 -4.26
C LEU A 189 -7.60 13.18 -4.81
N LEU A 190 -8.93 13.22 -4.89
CA LEU A 190 -9.72 12.16 -5.48
C LEU A 190 -9.25 11.83 -6.89
N LYS A 191 -9.07 12.85 -7.75
CA LYS A 191 -8.56 12.65 -9.11
C LYS A 191 -7.17 12.01 -9.14
N LYS A 192 -6.24 12.44 -8.28
CA LYS A 192 -4.87 11.91 -8.18
C LYS A 192 -4.87 10.40 -7.93
N TYR A 193 -5.82 9.91 -7.12
CA TYR A 193 -5.94 8.50 -6.76
C TYR A 193 -7.02 7.74 -7.56
N SER A 194 -7.84 8.43 -8.34
CA SER A 194 -8.82 7.82 -9.26
C SER A 194 -8.19 7.38 -10.58
N PHE A 195 -7.10 8.04 -11.00
CA PHE A 195 -6.34 7.64 -12.18
C PHE A 195 -5.24 6.66 -11.77
N GLU A 196 -5.39 5.40 -12.16
CA GLU A 196 -4.23 4.53 -12.29
C GLU A 196 -3.35 5.09 -13.42
N PRO A 197 -2.12 5.58 -13.13
CA PRO A 197 -1.26 6.08 -14.20
C PRO A 197 -1.01 4.94 -15.19
N GLU A 198 -1.19 5.19 -16.49
CA GLU A 198 -1.00 4.16 -17.52
C GLU A 198 0.40 3.51 -17.40
N GLY A 199 1.39 4.31 -17.02
CA GLY A 199 2.77 3.88 -16.82
C GLY A 199 3.11 3.35 -15.42
N ILE A 200 2.16 3.05 -14.54
CA ILE A 200 2.44 2.45 -13.23
C ILE A 200 1.61 1.18 -13.04
N LEU A 201 2.29 0.06 -12.73
CA LEU A 201 1.67 -1.15 -12.24
C LEU A 201 1.64 -1.10 -10.71
N ALA A 202 0.45 -0.86 -10.17
CA ALA A 202 0.22 -0.89 -8.73
C ALA A 202 -0.31 -2.26 -8.33
N ILE A 203 0.42 -2.92 -7.45
CA ILE A 203 0.11 -4.26 -6.93
C ILE A 203 -0.45 -4.15 -5.51
N SER A 204 0.17 -3.32 -4.68
CA SER A 204 -0.25 -2.99 -3.31
C SER A 204 -0.04 -1.49 -3.04
N HIS A 205 -0.28 -1.05 -1.80
CA HIS A 205 0.02 0.34 -1.40
C HIS A 205 1.53 0.65 -1.47
N SER A 206 2.38 -0.31 -1.13
CA SER A 206 3.84 -0.22 -1.12
C SER A 206 4.48 -0.65 -2.45
N ASP A 207 3.87 -1.61 -3.15
CA ASP A 207 4.41 -2.21 -4.38
C ASP A 207 3.82 -1.52 -5.61
N LYS A 208 4.47 -0.44 -6.04
CA LYS A 208 4.10 0.33 -7.23
C LYS A 208 5.30 0.50 -8.14
N PHE A 209 5.23 -0.07 -9.33
CA PHE A 209 6.37 -0.10 -10.26
C PHE A 209 6.07 0.70 -11.52
N PRO A 210 6.91 1.69 -11.89
CA PRO A 210 6.86 2.29 -13.21
C PRO A 210 7.05 1.22 -14.30
N ILE A 211 6.13 1.16 -15.25
CA ILE A 211 6.17 0.21 -16.36
C ILE A 211 7.02 0.80 -17.49
N ILE A 212 7.95 0.00 -18.01
CA ILE A 212 8.70 0.40 -19.21
C ILE A 212 7.74 0.61 -20.40
N LYS A 213 8.05 1.58 -21.28
CA LYS A 213 7.15 1.97 -22.37
C LYS A 213 6.56 0.79 -23.18
N PRO A 214 7.33 -0.24 -23.58
CA PRO A 214 6.80 -1.36 -24.35
C PRO A 214 5.74 -2.19 -23.62
N LEU A 215 5.70 -2.12 -22.28
CA LEU A 215 4.80 -2.92 -21.45
C LEU A 215 3.55 -2.17 -20.97
N ILE A 216 3.43 -0.86 -21.24
CA ILE A 216 2.27 -0.06 -20.83
C ILE A 216 0.97 -0.67 -21.38
N GLY A 217 0.97 -1.11 -22.65
CA GLY A 217 -0.18 -1.75 -23.29
C GLY A 217 -0.56 -3.11 -22.71
N PHE A 218 0.33 -3.76 -21.95
CA PHE A 218 0.13 -5.08 -21.35
C PHE A 218 -0.23 -5.01 -19.85
N LYS A 219 -0.47 -3.80 -19.34
CA LYS A 219 -0.77 -3.57 -17.93
C LYS A 219 -1.97 -4.39 -17.45
N LYS A 220 -3.03 -4.47 -18.25
CA LYS A 220 -4.27 -5.16 -17.90
C LYS A 220 -4.05 -6.67 -17.80
N GLU A 221 -3.25 -7.23 -18.69
CA GLU A 221 -2.87 -8.63 -18.75
C GLU A 221 -2.01 -9.01 -17.54
N MET A 222 -1.04 -8.16 -17.18
CA MET A 222 -0.27 -8.30 -15.92
C MET A 222 -1.19 -8.26 -14.70
N GLN A 223 -2.12 -7.30 -14.62
CA GLN A 223 -3.10 -7.22 -13.53
C GLN A 223 -4.00 -8.45 -13.44
N ASN A 224 -4.44 -9.00 -14.58
CA ASN A 224 -5.23 -10.22 -14.61
C ASN A 224 -4.40 -11.42 -14.12
N ARG A 225 -3.12 -11.49 -14.48
CA ARG A 225 -2.21 -12.54 -14.00
C ARG A 225 -2.03 -12.46 -12.49
N LEU A 226 -1.86 -11.25 -11.94
CA LEU A 226 -1.73 -11.00 -10.50
C LEU A 226 -2.98 -11.36 -9.68
N LYS A 227 -4.17 -11.35 -10.31
CA LYS A 227 -5.40 -11.84 -9.65
C LYS A 227 -5.43 -13.37 -9.52
N LEU A 228 -4.82 -14.08 -10.46
CA LEU A 228 -4.77 -15.55 -10.48
C LEU A 228 -3.62 -16.09 -9.63
N PHE A 229 -2.47 -15.42 -9.69
CA PHE A 229 -1.24 -15.81 -9.01
C PHE A 229 -0.79 -14.67 -8.08
N PRO A 230 -1.03 -14.79 -6.76
CA PRO A 230 -0.69 -13.74 -5.80
C PRO A 230 0.77 -13.31 -5.89
N TYR A 231 0.99 -12.01 -6.03
CA TYR A 231 2.33 -11.40 -6.21
C TYR A 231 3.34 -11.86 -5.17
N ASP A 232 2.94 -11.88 -3.90
CA ASP A 232 3.71 -12.25 -2.72
C ASP A 232 4.14 -13.72 -2.70
N ARG A 233 3.57 -14.55 -3.58
CA ARG A 233 3.91 -15.96 -3.73
C ARG A 233 4.72 -16.24 -4.99
N ASN A 234 4.86 -15.29 -5.90
CA ASN A 234 5.47 -15.52 -7.20
C ASN A 234 7.00 -15.33 -7.14
N VAL A 235 7.73 -16.37 -7.54
CA VAL A 235 9.20 -16.38 -7.66
C VAL A 235 9.57 -16.56 -9.12
N PHE A 236 10.21 -15.54 -9.70
CA PHE A 236 10.66 -15.59 -11.09
C PHE A 236 11.98 -16.37 -11.20
N LEU A 237 11.96 -17.50 -11.90
CA LEU A 237 13.15 -18.29 -12.18
C LEU A 237 13.76 -17.86 -13.52
N MET A 238 14.86 -17.13 -13.42
CA MET A 238 15.65 -16.63 -14.55
C MET A 238 16.72 -17.67 -14.88
N MET A 239 16.59 -18.35 -16.02
CA MET A 239 17.51 -19.42 -16.42
C MET A 239 17.62 -19.58 -17.94
N LYS A 240 18.74 -20.15 -18.41
CA LYS A 240 18.87 -20.57 -19.82
C LYS A 240 18.05 -21.85 -20.07
N PHE A 241 17.30 -21.88 -21.17
CA PHE A 241 16.60 -23.09 -21.62
C PHE A 241 17.57 -24.01 -22.38
N ARG A 242 18.00 -25.08 -21.72
CA ARG A 242 18.89 -26.10 -22.32
C ARG A 242 18.73 -27.47 -21.65
N PRO A 243 19.12 -28.57 -22.33
CA PRO A 243 18.99 -29.93 -21.78
C PRO A 243 19.71 -30.15 -20.46
N THR A 244 20.88 -29.53 -20.25
CA THR A 244 21.64 -29.65 -18.99
C THR A 244 20.88 -29.10 -17.78
N ASN A 245 19.90 -28.22 -18.00
CA ASN A 245 19.06 -27.65 -16.97
C ASN A 245 17.74 -28.40 -16.74
N GLU A 246 17.49 -29.51 -17.46
CA GLU A 246 16.24 -30.26 -17.37
C GLU A 246 15.96 -30.81 -15.98
N LEU A 247 16.99 -31.11 -15.19
CA LEU A 247 16.85 -31.61 -13.82
C LEU A 247 16.82 -30.48 -12.77
N VAL A 248 17.55 -29.39 -13.03
CA VAL A 248 17.64 -28.23 -12.13
C VAL A 248 16.30 -27.52 -12.00
N TYR A 249 15.56 -27.37 -13.10
CA TYR A 249 14.27 -26.69 -13.07
C TYR A 249 13.20 -27.41 -12.22
N PRO A 250 12.87 -28.70 -12.46
CA PRO A 250 11.92 -29.44 -11.63
C PRO A 250 12.34 -29.44 -10.16
N PHE A 251 13.63 -29.50 -9.89
CA PHE A 251 14.19 -29.44 -8.55
C PHE A 251 13.83 -28.12 -7.83
N ILE A 252 14.18 -26.97 -8.43
CA ILE A 252 13.87 -25.64 -7.86
C ILE A 252 12.35 -25.45 -7.73
N LYS A 253 11.61 -25.85 -8.78
CA LYS A 253 10.15 -25.76 -8.82
C LYS A 253 9.49 -26.49 -7.66
N ASN A 254 9.84 -27.76 -7.45
CA ASN A 254 9.25 -28.59 -6.41
C ASN A 254 9.52 -28.01 -5.02
N ASN A 255 10.73 -27.50 -4.75
CA ASN A 255 11.07 -26.90 -3.46
C ASN A 255 10.28 -25.62 -3.17
N LEU A 256 10.12 -24.76 -4.18
CA LEU A 256 9.28 -23.56 -4.07
C LEU A 256 7.81 -23.91 -3.85
N GLU A 257 7.26 -24.82 -4.65
CA GLU A 257 5.85 -25.22 -4.59
C GLU A 257 5.51 -25.92 -3.27
N ASN A 258 6.37 -26.84 -2.79
CA ASN A 258 6.23 -27.48 -1.47
C ASN A 258 6.27 -26.47 -0.32
N SER A 259 6.91 -25.32 -0.54
CA SER A 259 7.00 -24.24 0.43
C SER A 259 5.87 -23.21 0.31
N GLY A 260 4.93 -23.40 -0.61
CA GLY A 260 3.78 -22.51 -0.83
C GLY A 260 4.08 -21.30 -1.71
N PHE A 261 5.12 -21.36 -2.55
CA PHE A 261 5.45 -20.37 -3.57
C PHE A 261 5.15 -20.88 -4.98
N ASN A 262 4.91 -19.97 -5.92
CA ASN A 262 4.75 -20.26 -7.33
C ASN A 262 6.12 -20.10 -8.03
N CYS A 263 6.64 -21.18 -8.61
CA CYS A 263 7.83 -21.10 -9.46
C CYS A 263 7.44 -20.69 -10.88
N VAL A 264 7.79 -19.47 -11.25
CA VAL A 264 7.35 -18.85 -12.50
C VAL A 264 8.49 -18.80 -13.51
N ARG A 265 8.24 -19.29 -14.73
CA ARG A 265 9.11 -19.07 -15.89
C ARG A 265 8.35 -18.41 -17.02
N SER A 266 9.04 -17.58 -17.79
CA SER A 266 8.42 -16.81 -18.88
C SER A 266 7.99 -17.67 -20.08
N ASP A 267 8.49 -18.89 -20.22
CA ASP A 267 8.11 -19.80 -21.32
C ASP A 267 6.95 -20.74 -20.96
N GLN A 268 6.49 -20.72 -19.70
CA GLN A 268 5.32 -21.51 -19.31
C GLN A 268 4.08 -20.99 -20.04
N ARG A 269 3.24 -21.89 -20.56
CA ARG A 269 1.99 -21.55 -21.27
C ARG A 269 1.08 -20.59 -20.49
N GLY A 270 1.10 -20.70 -19.15
CA GLY A 270 0.35 -19.83 -18.25
C GLY A 270 1.07 -18.53 -17.89
N TRP A 271 2.13 -18.13 -18.58
CA TRP A 271 2.97 -16.97 -18.28
C TRP A 271 3.46 -16.25 -19.53
N ASP A 272 2.97 -16.60 -20.72
CA ASP A 272 3.11 -15.78 -21.92
C ASP A 272 2.07 -14.65 -21.88
N ILE A 273 2.44 -13.52 -21.31
CA ILE A 273 1.60 -12.33 -21.10
C ILE A 273 1.59 -11.44 -22.34
N THR A 274 2.73 -11.33 -23.03
CA THR A 274 2.91 -10.35 -24.11
C THR A 274 3.02 -10.96 -25.49
N GLU A 275 3.23 -12.28 -25.60
CA GLU A 275 3.44 -13.00 -26.87
C GLU A 275 4.59 -12.42 -27.71
N ASN A 276 5.58 -11.81 -27.04
CA ASN A 276 6.73 -11.16 -27.67
C ASN A 276 7.97 -11.15 -26.77
N ILE A 277 9.06 -10.54 -27.27
CA ILE A 277 10.37 -10.49 -26.59
C ILE A 277 10.36 -9.83 -25.21
N TYR A 278 9.34 -9.03 -24.87
CA TYR A 278 9.20 -8.39 -23.56
C TYR A 278 8.54 -9.28 -22.52
N ASN A 279 8.13 -10.50 -22.86
CA ASN A 279 7.41 -11.36 -21.94
C ASN A 279 8.16 -11.65 -20.62
N PRO A 280 9.47 -11.94 -20.62
CA PRO A 280 10.21 -12.14 -19.36
C PRO A 280 10.13 -10.93 -18.43
N ILE A 281 10.12 -9.72 -18.99
CA ILE A 281 10.01 -8.48 -18.22
C ILE A 281 8.58 -8.29 -17.70
N ALA A 282 7.55 -8.63 -18.46
CA ALA A 282 6.17 -8.61 -17.96
C ALA A 282 5.95 -9.62 -16.82
N VAL A 283 6.53 -10.81 -16.94
CA VAL A 283 6.50 -11.85 -15.91
C VAL A 283 7.23 -11.40 -14.64
N LEU A 284 8.37 -10.73 -14.80
CA LEU A 284 9.14 -10.11 -13.72
C LEU A 284 8.28 -9.12 -12.90
N TYR A 285 7.50 -8.25 -13.56
CA TYR A 285 6.58 -7.33 -12.85
C TYR A 285 5.56 -8.07 -11.98
N CYS A 286 5.19 -9.30 -12.36
CA CYS A 286 4.23 -10.13 -11.64
C CYS A 286 4.84 -10.95 -10.50
N CYS A 287 6.15 -10.86 -10.25
CA CYS A 287 6.86 -11.65 -9.23
C CYS A 287 7.46 -10.76 -8.13
N LYS A 288 7.29 -11.16 -6.86
CA LYS A 288 7.90 -10.47 -5.70
C LYS A 288 9.36 -10.86 -5.51
N TYR A 289 9.70 -12.11 -5.80
CA TYR A 289 11.04 -12.66 -5.60
C TYR A 289 11.64 -13.21 -6.89
N GLY A 290 12.96 -13.41 -6.91
CA GLY A 290 13.67 -13.94 -8.07
C GLY A 290 14.73 -14.98 -7.71
N ILE A 291 14.96 -15.93 -8.61
CA ILE A 291 16.14 -16.80 -8.59
C ILE A 291 16.85 -16.64 -9.93
N ALA A 292 18.08 -16.10 -9.90
CA ALA A 292 18.93 -15.96 -11.07
C ALA A 292 19.92 -17.11 -11.13
N LEU A 293 19.73 -18.01 -12.10
CA LEU A 293 20.57 -19.19 -12.29
C LEU A 293 21.62 -18.92 -13.37
N PHE A 294 22.84 -18.61 -12.94
CA PHE A 294 24.04 -18.65 -13.77
C PHE A 294 24.61 -20.06 -13.73
N ASP A 295 24.16 -20.89 -14.67
CA ASP A 295 24.53 -22.30 -14.82
C ASP A 295 25.89 -22.49 -15.54
N GLU A 296 26.31 -23.74 -15.76
CA GLU A 296 27.58 -24.16 -16.38
C GLU A 296 28.05 -23.28 -17.56
N PRO A 297 29.37 -23.01 -17.68
CA PRO A 297 29.93 -22.22 -18.77
C PRO A 297 29.61 -22.85 -20.14
N GLU A 298 29.50 -21.99 -21.14
CA GLU A 298 29.29 -22.36 -22.53
C GLU A 298 30.32 -21.61 -23.36
N GLU A 299 30.93 -22.29 -24.34
CA GLU A 299 31.96 -21.70 -25.17
C GLU A 299 31.44 -20.42 -25.84
N GLY A 300 32.12 -19.29 -25.58
CA GLY A 300 31.73 -17.97 -26.08
C GLY A 300 30.53 -17.31 -25.39
N ASN A 301 29.88 -17.96 -24.42
CA ASN A 301 28.67 -17.44 -23.77
C ASN A 301 28.55 -17.87 -22.29
N ASN A 302 29.59 -17.63 -21.50
CA ASN A 302 29.64 -18.02 -20.08
C ASN A 302 28.49 -17.45 -19.24
N PHE A 303 28.06 -16.21 -19.48
CA PHE A 303 26.99 -15.56 -18.72
C PHE A 303 25.82 -15.23 -19.64
N SER A 304 24.62 -15.71 -19.30
CA SER A 304 23.40 -15.38 -20.04
C SER A 304 23.11 -13.87 -19.91
N PRO A 305 23.12 -13.10 -21.01
CA PRO A 305 22.78 -11.68 -20.95
C PRO A 305 21.34 -11.45 -20.49
N ASN A 306 20.42 -12.36 -20.84
CA ASN A 306 19.02 -12.28 -20.44
C ASN A 306 18.86 -12.45 -18.92
N VAL A 307 19.53 -13.43 -18.31
CA VAL A 307 19.48 -13.64 -16.85
C VAL A 307 20.06 -12.43 -16.12
N ALA A 308 21.17 -11.87 -16.61
CA ALA A 308 21.77 -10.67 -16.04
C ALA A 308 20.84 -9.44 -16.17
N TYR A 309 20.20 -9.27 -17.32
CA TYR A 309 19.25 -8.18 -17.57
C TYR A 309 18.00 -8.27 -16.67
N GLU A 310 17.42 -9.45 -16.56
CA GLU A 310 16.27 -9.74 -15.70
C GLU A 310 16.62 -9.53 -14.22
N LEU A 311 17.78 -10.02 -13.77
CA LEU A 311 18.26 -9.82 -12.40
C LEU A 311 18.44 -8.33 -12.09
N GLY A 312 19.08 -7.57 -13.00
CA GLY A 312 19.27 -6.14 -12.83
C GLY A 312 17.95 -5.38 -12.70
N MET A 313 16.94 -5.75 -13.48
CA MET A 313 15.59 -5.16 -13.40
C MET A 313 14.88 -5.52 -12.09
N MET A 314 15.03 -6.76 -11.59
CA MET A 314 14.51 -7.15 -10.28
C MET A 314 15.16 -6.34 -9.15
N GLN A 315 16.48 -6.20 -9.17
CA GLN A 315 17.25 -5.45 -8.17
C GLN A 315 16.90 -3.95 -8.20
N LEU A 316 16.71 -3.37 -9.39
CA LEU A 316 16.24 -1.99 -9.55
C LEU A 316 14.86 -1.77 -8.88
N GLN A 317 14.01 -2.80 -8.87
CA GLN A 317 12.71 -2.78 -8.21
C GLN A 317 12.79 -3.13 -6.71
N GLY A 318 13.99 -3.29 -6.14
CA GLY A 318 14.19 -3.61 -4.72
C GLY A 318 13.78 -5.03 -4.33
N LYS A 319 13.66 -5.95 -5.29
CA LYS A 319 13.17 -7.31 -5.04
C LYS A 319 14.28 -8.22 -4.53
N ASN A 320 13.94 -9.06 -3.54
CA ASN A 320 14.87 -10.05 -3.00
C ASN A 320 15.11 -11.16 -4.05
N CYS A 321 16.38 -11.34 -4.42
CA CYS A 321 16.80 -12.29 -5.44
C CYS A 321 17.91 -13.20 -4.91
N LEU A 322 17.75 -14.50 -5.09
CA LEU A 322 18.82 -15.48 -4.93
C LEU A 322 19.64 -15.55 -6.22
N VAL A 323 20.93 -15.28 -6.14
CA VAL A 323 21.84 -15.43 -7.28
C VAL A 323 22.62 -16.73 -7.13
N LEU A 324 22.38 -17.69 -8.01
CA LEU A 324 23.06 -18.98 -8.05
C LEU A 324 24.12 -18.97 -9.14
N ARG A 325 25.36 -19.33 -8.79
CA ARG A 325 26.48 -19.39 -9.72
C ARG A 325 27.08 -20.80 -9.71
N HIS A 326 27.16 -21.43 -10.87
CA HIS A 326 27.86 -22.70 -11.01
C HIS A 326 29.36 -22.51 -10.73
N LYS A 327 29.98 -23.44 -9.99
CA LYS A 327 31.40 -23.35 -9.59
C LYS A 327 32.38 -23.19 -10.75
N ASP A 328 32.02 -23.72 -11.92
CA ASP A 328 32.89 -23.78 -13.10
C ASP A 328 32.80 -22.50 -13.96
N LEU A 329 31.89 -21.57 -13.61
CA LEU A 329 31.88 -20.26 -14.25
C LEU A 329 33.10 -19.44 -13.81
N PRO A 330 33.70 -18.65 -14.73
CA PRO A 330 34.74 -17.68 -14.36
C PRO A 330 34.18 -16.64 -13.38
N GLU A 331 35.06 -15.83 -12.78
CA GLU A 331 34.60 -14.72 -11.95
C GLU A 331 33.61 -13.83 -12.70
N MET A 332 32.55 -13.42 -12.01
CA MET A 332 31.51 -12.59 -12.61
C MET A 332 32.17 -11.27 -13.06
N PRO A 333 31.85 -10.77 -14.27
CA PRO A 333 32.41 -9.52 -14.77
C PRO A 333 31.88 -8.29 -14.00
N PHE A 334 30.95 -8.50 -13.07
CA PHE A 334 30.43 -7.52 -12.14
C PHE A 334 30.36 -8.15 -10.74
N ASP A 335 30.99 -7.50 -9.76
CA ASP A 335 30.90 -7.83 -8.33
C ASP A 335 30.77 -6.50 -7.56
N LEU A 336 29.58 -5.89 -7.68
CA LEU A 336 29.30 -4.56 -7.12
C LEU A 336 29.28 -4.55 -5.59
N ILE A 337 28.95 -5.70 -4.98
CA ILE A 337 28.98 -5.97 -3.55
C ILE A 337 29.47 -7.40 -3.41
N LYS A 338 30.65 -7.57 -2.78
CA LYS A 338 31.23 -8.90 -2.51
C LYS A 338 30.17 -9.84 -1.92
N ASP A 339 30.10 -11.06 -2.44
CA ASP A 339 29.32 -12.19 -1.91
C ASP A 339 27.79 -12.18 -2.13
N LEU A 340 27.27 -11.45 -3.14
CA LEU A 340 25.85 -11.52 -3.52
C LEU A 340 25.38 -12.90 -4.05
N TYR A 341 26.31 -13.72 -4.55
CA TYR A 341 25.99 -14.99 -5.20
C TYR A 341 26.36 -16.20 -4.33
N LYS A 342 25.56 -17.27 -4.43
CA LYS A 342 25.82 -18.58 -3.83
C LYS A 342 26.40 -19.52 -4.88
N ARG A 343 27.56 -20.08 -4.58
CA ARG A 343 28.20 -21.08 -5.45
C ARG A 343 27.55 -22.44 -5.22
N TYR A 344 27.28 -23.17 -6.30
CA TYR A 344 26.82 -24.55 -6.25
C TYR A 344 27.63 -25.42 -7.21
N SER A 345 27.75 -26.71 -6.89
CA SER A 345 28.46 -27.68 -7.72
C SER A 345 27.72 -28.99 -7.96
N LYS A 346 26.67 -29.25 -7.16
CA LYS A 346 25.83 -30.46 -7.21
C LYS A 346 24.40 -30.12 -6.78
N ASP A 347 23.47 -30.99 -7.15
CA ASP A 347 22.04 -30.84 -6.86
C ASP A 347 21.72 -30.75 -5.35
N LEU A 348 22.40 -31.53 -4.50
CA LEU A 348 22.20 -31.47 -3.04
C LEU A 348 22.62 -30.12 -2.42
N GLU A 349 23.69 -29.51 -2.91
CA GLU A 349 24.11 -28.18 -2.43
C GLU A 349 23.11 -27.12 -2.86
N LEU A 350 22.59 -27.24 -4.09
CA LEU A 350 21.53 -26.38 -4.60
C LEU A 350 20.26 -26.45 -3.73
N GLU A 351 19.91 -27.64 -3.24
CA GLU A 351 18.77 -27.85 -2.33
C GLU A 351 18.88 -27.02 -1.06
N GLU A 352 19.99 -27.20 -0.35
CA GLU A 352 20.22 -26.52 0.93
C GLU A 352 20.17 -25.00 0.74
N ILE A 353 20.80 -24.49 -0.32
CA ILE A 353 20.83 -23.06 -0.62
C ILE A 353 19.42 -22.51 -0.89
N VAL A 354 18.63 -23.21 -1.72
CA VAL A 354 17.28 -22.77 -2.07
C VAL A 354 16.36 -22.81 -0.85
N LEU A 355 16.42 -23.88 -0.04
CA LEU A 355 15.61 -24.01 1.18
C LEU A 355 15.99 -22.96 2.24
N GLU A 356 17.27 -22.68 2.43
CA GLU A 356 17.74 -21.63 3.35
C GLU A 356 17.22 -20.25 2.91
N TRP A 357 17.27 -19.96 1.61
CA TRP A 357 16.75 -18.69 1.08
C TRP A 357 15.22 -18.59 1.20
N ILE A 358 14.48 -19.67 0.90
CA ILE A 358 13.02 -19.75 1.10
C ILE A 358 12.65 -19.44 2.56
N LYS A 359 13.42 -19.96 3.52
CA LYS A 359 13.21 -19.68 4.94
C LYS A 359 13.38 -18.18 5.25
N LYS A 360 14.43 -17.54 4.74
CA LYS A 360 14.69 -16.10 4.93
C LYS A 360 13.56 -15.23 4.38
N ILE A 361 13.10 -15.49 3.16
CA ILE A 361 12.02 -14.69 2.56
C ILE A 361 10.65 -14.91 3.23
N LYS A 362 10.46 -16.02 3.95
CA LYS A 362 9.28 -16.23 4.80
C LYS A 362 9.37 -15.41 6.08
N GLU A 363 10.52 -15.42 6.74
CA GLU A 363 10.79 -14.62 7.94
C GLU A 363 10.72 -13.10 7.68
N GLU A 364 11.08 -12.64 6.47
CA GLU A 364 10.94 -11.24 6.05
C GLU A 364 9.49 -10.84 5.68
N GLY A 365 8.61 -11.82 5.46
CA GLY A 365 7.23 -11.61 5.00
C GLY A 365 6.16 -11.75 6.10
N GLU A 366 6.54 -12.27 7.26
CA GLU A 366 5.76 -12.29 8.52
C GLU A 366 6.05 -11.04 9.35
#